data_AF-A0A832YP88-F1
#
_entry.id   AF-A0A832YP88-F1
#
_cell.length_a   1.000
_cell.length_b   1.000
_cell.length_c   1.000
_cell.angle_alpha   90.00
_cell.angle_beta   90.00
_cell.angle_gamma   90.00
#
_symmetry.space_group_name_H-M   'P 1'
#
loop_
_entity.id
_entity.type
_entity.pdbx_description
1 polymer ?
#
loop_
_entity_poly.entity_id
_entity_poly.type
_entity_poly.pdbx_seq_one_letter_code
_entity_poly.pdbx_strand_id
1 'polypeptide(L)'
;RNLIRMHREGLRVPEPIGVLNNVLVMEYIGGADGPSPKIREVEVEEPQLVYDYLLYFLAVCWQRARLVHADFSPYNILWHDSSPLVIDVGQAVAIQHPRSREFLVRDIERLVTWATSQGLEVTTAEALFDILNTDPGELWAEEEE
;
A
#
# COMPACT_ATOMS: atom_id res chain seq x y z
N ARG A 1 -14.32 6.37 4.34
CA ARG A 1 -14.31 5.43 5.50
C ARG A 1 -13.06 4.54 5.52
N ASN A 2 -12.68 3.89 4.41
CA ASN A 2 -11.47 3.06 4.36
C ASN A 2 -10.18 3.87 4.47
N LEU A 3 -10.07 5.00 3.75
CA LEU A 3 -8.93 5.92 3.86
C LEU A 3 -8.65 6.34 5.30
N ILE A 4 -9.69 6.76 6.03
CA ILE A 4 -9.61 7.11 7.46
C ILE A 4 -9.10 5.94 8.31
N ARG A 5 -9.49 4.69 8.00
CA ARG A 5 -9.01 3.51 8.75
C ARG A 5 -7.53 3.29 8.49
N MET A 6 -7.09 3.28 7.23
CA MET A 6 -5.67 3.10 6.88
C MET A 6 -4.80 4.22 7.48
N HIS A 7 -5.23 5.47 7.36
CA HIS A 7 -4.52 6.62 7.92
C HIS A 7 -4.39 6.53 9.46
N ARG A 8 -5.42 6.05 10.17
CA ARG A 8 -5.36 5.83 11.63
C ARG A 8 -4.39 4.73 12.05
N GLU A 9 -4.07 3.79 11.17
CA GLU A 9 -3.05 2.76 11.42
C GLU A 9 -1.63 3.25 11.07
N GLY A 10 -1.45 4.54 10.77
CA GLY A 10 -0.14 5.13 10.45
C GLY A 10 0.32 4.90 9.01
N LEU A 11 -0.51 4.31 8.14
CA LEU A 11 -0.13 4.04 6.76
C LEU A 11 0.00 5.33 5.94
N ARG A 12 1.04 5.43 5.10
CA ARG A 12 1.19 6.54 4.13
C ARG A 12 0.14 6.44 3.03
N VAL A 13 -0.95 7.15 3.26
CA VAL A 13 -2.08 7.40 2.36
C VAL A 13 -2.42 8.88 2.45
N PRO A 14 -3.10 9.49 1.46
CA PRO A 14 -3.48 10.91 1.53
C PRO A 14 -4.30 11.21 2.78
N GLU A 15 -3.98 12.29 3.51
CA GLU A 15 -4.75 12.68 4.69
C GLU A 15 -6.22 12.97 4.31
N PRO A 16 -7.21 12.32 4.95
CA PRO A 16 -8.61 12.59 4.69
C PRO A 16 -9.05 13.91 5.36
N ILE A 17 -9.34 14.94 4.57
CA ILE A 17 -9.76 16.27 5.07
C ILE A 17 -11.26 16.30 5.38
N GLY A 18 -12.10 15.70 4.54
CA GLY A 18 -13.54 15.75 4.73
C GLY A 18 -14.34 14.87 3.77
N VAL A 19 -15.56 14.54 4.16
CA VAL A 19 -16.50 13.78 3.31
C VAL A 19 -17.86 14.47 3.34
N LEU A 20 -18.42 14.75 2.16
CA LEU A 20 -19.79 15.22 1.99
C LEU A 20 -20.49 14.37 0.94
N ASN A 21 -21.52 13.63 1.35
CA ASN A 21 -22.21 12.65 0.49
C ASN A 21 -21.19 11.67 -0.14
N ASN A 22 -21.08 11.67 -1.47
CA ASN A 22 -20.16 10.85 -2.26
C ASN A 22 -18.87 11.60 -2.64
N VAL A 23 -18.62 12.79 -2.09
CA VAL A 23 -17.42 13.58 -2.33
C VAL A 23 -16.46 13.40 -1.16
N LEU A 24 -15.24 12.93 -1.46
CA LEU A 24 -14.12 12.85 -0.52
C LEU A 24 -13.12 13.94 -0.87
N VAL A 25 -12.79 14.78 0.10
CA VAL A 25 -11.69 15.74 0.04
C VAL A 25 -10.53 15.16 0.85
N MET A 26 -9.36 15.12 0.25
CA MET A 26 -8.14 14.59 0.84
C MET A 26 -6.95 15.44 0.43
N GLU A 27 -5.82 15.22 1.10
CA GLU A 27 -4.53 15.81 0.79
C GLU A 27 -4.17 15.65 -0.68
N TYR A 28 -3.59 16.71 -1.25
CA TYR A 28 -3.02 16.67 -2.58
C TYR A 28 -1.56 16.23 -2.51
N ILE A 29 -1.24 15.11 -3.15
CA ILE A 29 0.12 14.55 -3.17
C ILE A 29 0.84 15.04 -4.42
N GLY A 30 1.60 16.12 -4.29
CA GLY A 30 2.28 16.76 -5.40
C GLY A 30 2.86 18.13 -5.02
N GLY A 31 3.51 18.77 -6.00
CA GLY A 31 4.15 20.07 -5.83
C GLY A 31 3.62 21.10 -6.82
N ALA A 32 4.32 22.23 -6.93
CA ALA A 32 3.98 23.31 -7.86
C ALA A 32 3.98 22.85 -9.34
N ASP A 33 4.81 21.85 -9.66
CA ASP A 33 4.96 21.30 -11.02
C ASP A 33 3.91 20.24 -11.37
N GLY A 34 3.03 19.88 -10.43
CA GLY A 34 1.94 18.92 -10.64
C GLY A 34 1.93 17.75 -9.64
N PRO A 35 1.13 16.70 -9.94
CA PRO A 35 0.98 15.56 -9.04
C PRO A 35 2.29 14.76 -8.97
N SER A 36 2.50 14.10 -7.84
CA SER A 36 3.63 13.18 -7.72
C SER A 36 3.53 12.06 -8.76
N PRO A 37 4.66 11.63 -9.35
CA PRO A 37 4.65 10.58 -10.36
C PRO A 37 4.22 9.24 -9.75
N LYS A 38 3.75 8.33 -10.61
CA LYS A 38 3.48 6.95 -10.17
C LYS A 38 4.79 6.18 -10.02
N ILE A 39 4.83 5.18 -9.14
CA ILE A 39 6.06 4.39 -8.93
C ILE A 39 6.56 3.71 -10.21
N ARG A 40 5.66 3.35 -11.14
CA ARG A 40 6.02 2.76 -12.45
C ARG A 40 6.71 3.75 -13.41
N GLU A 41 6.65 5.04 -13.12
CA GLU A 41 7.15 6.14 -13.96
C GLU A 41 8.50 6.68 -13.45
N VAL A 42 9.03 6.10 -12.37
CA VAL A 42 10.30 6.49 -11.76
C VAL A 42 11.25 5.29 -11.69
N GLU A 43 12.54 5.60 -11.63
CA GLU A 43 13.57 4.62 -11.28
C GLU A 43 13.69 4.59 -9.75
N VAL A 44 13.58 3.40 -9.17
CA VAL A 44 13.66 3.19 -7.71
C VAL A 44 15.05 2.68 -7.38
N GLU A 45 15.84 3.48 -6.68
CA GLU A 45 17.23 3.15 -6.35
C GLU A 45 17.33 1.99 -5.34
N GLU A 46 16.43 1.95 -4.36
CA GLU A 46 16.40 0.94 -3.30
C GLU A 46 15.09 0.12 -3.34
N PRO A 47 14.92 -0.74 -4.37
CA PRO A 47 13.65 -1.46 -4.56
C PRO A 47 13.32 -2.40 -3.41
N GLN A 48 14.33 -2.93 -2.69
CA GLN A 48 14.13 -3.80 -1.52
C GLN A 48 13.41 -3.04 -0.40
N LEU A 49 13.89 -1.85 -0.01
CA LEU A 49 13.24 -1.04 1.03
C LEU A 49 11.80 -0.70 0.68
N VAL A 50 11.56 -0.38 -0.59
CA VAL A 50 10.22 -0.07 -1.08
C VAL A 50 9.31 -1.30 -1.07
N TYR A 51 9.83 -2.47 -1.46
CA TYR A 51 9.11 -3.74 -1.36
C TYR A 51 8.73 -4.06 0.09
N ASP A 52 9.68 -3.97 1.01
CA ASP A 52 9.49 -4.26 2.43
C ASP A 52 8.41 -3.35 3.04
N TYR A 53 8.47 -2.04 2.74
CA TYR A 53 7.43 -1.10 3.16
C TYR A 53 6.04 -1.43 2.56
N LEU A 54 5.96 -1.81 1.29
CA LEU A 54 4.68 -2.15 0.65
C LEU A 54 4.12 -3.49 1.14
N LEU A 55 4.99 -4.44 1.49
CA LEU A 55 4.63 -5.70 2.16
C LEU A 55 4.06 -5.42 3.55
N TYR A 56 4.75 -4.59 4.33
CA TYR A 56 4.27 -4.05 5.59
C TYR A 56 2.91 -3.36 5.44
N PHE A 57 2.74 -2.50 4.44
CA PHE A 57 1.49 -1.80 4.18
C PHE A 57 0.32 -2.78 4.00
N LEU A 58 0.52 -3.84 3.20
CA LEU A 58 -0.49 -4.88 2.99
C LEU A 58 -0.75 -5.70 4.27
N ALA A 59 0.29 -5.97 5.06
CA ALA A 59 0.17 -6.66 6.35
C ALA A 59 -0.65 -5.83 7.35
N VAL A 60 -0.37 -4.54 7.52
CA VAL A 60 -1.16 -3.63 8.36
C VAL A 60 -2.60 -3.54 7.86
N CYS A 61 -2.82 -3.41 6.56
CA CYS A 61 -4.16 -3.40 5.97
C CYS A 61 -4.95 -4.64 6.39
N TRP A 62 -4.36 -5.83 6.21
CA TRP A 62 -4.99 -7.11 6.48
C TRP A 62 -5.23 -7.33 7.98
N GLN A 63 -4.17 -7.20 8.78
CA GLN A 63 -4.13 -7.62 10.17
C GLN A 63 -4.75 -6.58 11.11
N ARG A 64 -4.35 -5.31 10.97
CA ARG A 64 -4.74 -4.22 11.89
C ARG A 64 -5.95 -3.45 11.37
N ALA A 65 -5.85 -2.94 10.15
CA ALA A 65 -6.94 -2.16 9.55
C ALA A 65 -8.15 -3.03 9.19
N ARG A 66 -8.05 -4.37 9.15
CA ARG A 66 -9.11 -5.33 8.77
C ARG A 66 -9.72 -5.02 7.40
N LEU A 67 -8.86 -4.76 6.42
CA LEU A 67 -9.17 -4.40 5.04
C LEU A 67 -8.28 -5.18 4.04
N VAL A 68 -8.75 -5.26 2.80
CA VAL A 68 -7.95 -5.62 1.63
C VAL A 68 -8.03 -4.46 0.66
N HIS A 69 -6.92 -4.05 0.04
CA HIS A 69 -6.93 -2.93 -0.90
C HIS A 69 -7.74 -3.26 -2.16
N ALA A 70 -7.66 -4.50 -2.63
CA ALA A 70 -8.36 -5.08 -3.78
C ALA A 70 -8.05 -4.45 -5.14
N ASP A 71 -7.15 -3.48 -5.17
CA ASP A 71 -6.56 -2.95 -6.40
C ASP A 71 -5.13 -2.42 -6.19
N PHE A 72 -4.34 -3.16 -5.41
CA PHE A 72 -2.96 -2.78 -5.12
C PHE A 72 -2.09 -3.01 -6.35
N SER A 73 -1.59 -1.93 -6.98
CA SER A 73 -0.79 -2.02 -8.20
C SER A 73 0.12 -0.80 -8.37
N PRO A 74 1.17 -0.88 -9.22
CA PRO A 74 2.04 0.26 -9.51
C PRO A 74 1.33 1.50 -10.09
N TYR A 75 0.05 1.39 -10.47
CA TYR A 75 -0.75 2.52 -10.93
C TYR A 75 -1.36 3.33 -9.78
N ASN A 76 -1.52 2.71 -8.61
CA ASN A 76 -2.15 3.25 -7.41
C ASN A 76 -1.12 3.52 -6.30
N ILE A 77 0.17 3.58 -6.66
CA ILE A 77 1.27 3.92 -5.76
C ILE A 77 1.97 5.13 -6.36
N LEU A 78 1.96 6.23 -5.63
CA LEU A 78 2.71 7.44 -5.96
C LEU A 78 4.11 7.36 -5.36
N TRP A 79 5.07 7.97 -6.04
CA TRP A 79 6.41 8.19 -5.52
C TRP A 79 6.51 9.64 -5.01
N HIS A 80 6.54 9.82 -3.69
CA HIS A 80 6.46 11.13 -3.05
C HIS A 80 7.47 11.23 -1.90
N ASP A 81 8.31 12.27 -1.94
CA ASP A 81 9.40 12.49 -0.99
C ASP A 81 10.28 11.24 -0.81
N SER A 82 10.74 10.68 -1.95
CA SER A 82 11.60 9.50 -2.02
C SER A 82 11.04 8.23 -1.36
N SER A 83 9.72 8.15 -1.18
CA SER A 83 9.07 7.00 -0.55
C SER A 83 7.70 6.72 -1.19
N PRO A 84 7.24 5.46 -1.22
CA PRO A 84 5.94 5.15 -1.78
C PRO A 84 4.78 5.69 -0.92
N LEU A 85 3.71 6.11 -1.58
CA LEU A 85 2.44 6.51 -0.96
C LEU A 85 1.28 5.87 -1.71
N VAL A 86 0.41 5.16 -1.00
CA VAL A 86 -0.67 4.38 -1.63
C VAL A 86 -1.93 5.23 -1.75
N ILE A 87 -2.51 5.24 -2.96
CA ILE A 87 -3.74 5.97 -3.28
C ILE A 87 -4.86 5.02 -3.72
N ASP A 88 -6.03 5.60 -4.00
CA ASP A 88 -7.22 4.89 -4.52
C ASP A 88 -7.68 3.69 -3.66
N VAL A 89 -7.93 3.98 -2.39
CA VAL A 89 -8.50 3.01 -1.43
C VAL A 89 -10.03 2.88 -1.55
N GLY A 90 -10.62 3.39 -2.63
CA GLY A 90 -12.06 3.39 -2.89
C GLY A 90 -12.60 1.98 -3.11
N GLN A 91 -11.80 1.10 -3.71
CA GLN A 91 -12.14 -0.31 -3.95
C GLN A 91 -11.82 -1.23 -2.77
N ALA A 92 -11.19 -0.71 -1.71
CA ALA A 92 -10.83 -1.52 -0.56
C ALA A 92 -12.06 -2.15 0.11
N VAL A 93 -11.98 -3.43 0.44
CA VAL A 93 -13.08 -4.18 1.05
C VAL A 93 -12.71 -4.67 2.44
N ALA A 94 -13.72 -4.84 3.29
CA ALA A 94 -13.52 -5.50 4.57
C ALA A 94 -13.13 -6.97 4.38
N ILE A 95 -12.33 -7.51 5.30
CA ILE A 95 -11.90 -8.91 5.20
C ILE A 95 -13.06 -9.93 5.28
N GLN A 96 -14.24 -9.52 5.78
CA GLN A 96 -15.46 -10.35 5.79
C GLN A 96 -16.10 -10.48 4.40
N HIS A 97 -15.64 -9.70 3.41
CA HIS A 97 -16.11 -9.84 2.04
C HIS A 97 -15.81 -11.27 1.54
N PRO A 98 -16.76 -11.96 0.87
CA PRO A 98 -16.59 -13.36 0.47
C PRO A 98 -15.33 -13.64 -0.37
N ARG A 99 -14.88 -12.63 -1.13
CA ARG A 99 -13.70 -12.69 -2.01
C ARG A 99 -12.45 -12.00 -1.44
N SER A 100 -12.44 -11.63 -0.16
CA SER A 100 -11.32 -10.88 0.44
C SER A 100 -9.97 -11.59 0.26
N ARG A 101 -9.93 -12.91 0.46
CA ARG A 101 -8.71 -13.71 0.30
C ARG A 101 -8.22 -13.73 -1.15
N GLU A 102 -9.12 -13.84 -2.13
CA GLU A 102 -8.76 -13.78 -3.55
C GLU A 102 -8.15 -12.41 -3.90
N PHE A 103 -8.75 -11.34 -3.38
CA PHE A 103 -8.22 -9.99 -3.59
C PHE A 103 -6.85 -9.80 -2.93
N LEU A 104 -6.65 -10.33 -1.72
CA LEU A 104 -5.36 -10.26 -1.05
C LEU A 104 -4.27 -10.97 -1.86
N VAL A 105 -4.54 -12.20 -2.33
CA VAL A 105 -3.58 -12.94 -3.17
C VAL A 105 -3.24 -12.13 -4.42
N ARG A 106 -4.23 -11.53 -5.08
CA ARG A 106 -4.00 -10.70 -6.27
C ARG A 106 -3.17 -9.45 -5.98
N ASP A 107 -3.43 -8.78 -4.86
CA ASP A 107 -2.65 -7.61 -4.44
C ASP A 107 -1.18 -7.99 -4.20
N ILE A 108 -0.94 -9.14 -3.56
CA ILE A 108 0.41 -9.67 -3.28
C ILE A 108 1.11 -10.09 -4.59
N GLU A 109 0.43 -10.79 -5.49
CA GLU A 109 0.98 -11.17 -6.79
C GLU A 109 1.43 -9.93 -7.58
N ARG A 110 0.67 -8.83 -7.52
CA ARG A 110 1.03 -7.58 -8.20
C ARG A 110 2.24 -6.90 -7.55
N LEU A 111 2.35 -6.94 -6.23
CA LEU A 111 3.54 -6.45 -5.51
C LEU A 111 4.78 -7.26 -5.88
N VAL A 112 4.69 -8.59 -5.85
CA VAL A 112 5.79 -9.51 -6.23
C VAL A 112 6.17 -9.33 -7.70
N THR A 113 5.19 -9.14 -8.59
CA THR A 113 5.45 -8.85 -10.01
C THR A 113 6.23 -7.55 -10.17
N TRP A 114 5.89 -6.51 -9.40
CA TRP A 114 6.64 -5.26 -9.41
C TRP A 114 8.05 -5.48 -8.87
N ALA A 115 8.21 -6.12 -7.71
CA ALA A 115 9.51 -6.38 -7.08
C ALA A 115 10.46 -7.18 -7.98
N THR A 116 9.97 -8.25 -8.60
CA THR A 116 10.75 -9.07 -9.54
C THR A 116 11.14 -8.28 -10.81
N SER A 117 10.28 -7.36 -11.27
CA SER A 117 10.64 -6.46 -12.37
C SER A 117 11.75 -5.45 -12.01
N GLN A 118 11.96 -5.20 -10.71
CA GLN A 118 13.08 -4.39 -10.19
C GLN A 118 14.34 -5.24 -9.88
N GLY A 119 14.32 -6.55 -10.17
CA GLY A 119 15.46 -7.45 -9.95
C GLY A 119 15.52 -8.13 -8.58
N LEU A 120 14.46 -8.03 -7.77
CA LEU A 120 14.38 -8.73 -6.48
C LEU A 120 13.99 -10.20 -6.66
N GLU A 121 14.58 -11.07 -5.83
CA GLU A 121 14.24 -12.50 -5.76
C GLU A 121 13.23 -12.74 -4.63
N VAL A 122 11.95 -12.56 -4.92
CA VAL A 122 10.84 -12.75 -3.96
C VAL A 122 9.71 -13.57 -4.58
N THR A 123 9.02 -14.35 -3.76
CA THR A 123 7.87 -15.15 -4.21
C THR A 123 6.55 -14.74 -3.56
N THR A 124 5.44 -14.99 -4.25
CA THR A 124 4.08 -14.79 -3.70
C THR A 124 3.85 -15.62 -2.44
N ALA A 125 4.46 -16.81 -2.35
CA ALA A 125 4.28 -17.70 -1.20
C ALA A 125 4.95 -17.14 0.06
N GLU A 126 6.17 -16.60 -0.06
CA GLU A 126 6.89 -15.93 1.04
C GLU A 126 6.15 -14.67 1.47
N ALA A 127 5.82 -13.79 0.52
CA ALA A 127 5.08 -12.56 0.82
C ALA A 127 3.72 -12.82 1.50
N LEU A 128 3.00 -13.86 1.06
CA LEU A 128 1.75 -14.28 1.69
C LEU A 128 1.99 -14.85 3.09
N PHE A 129 3.05 -15.63 3.29
CA PHE A 129 3.40 -16.15 4.60
C PHE A 129 3.66 -15.01 5.59
N ASP A 130 4.44 -14.02 5.17
CA ASP A 130 4.79 -12.85 6.00
C ASP A 130 3.56 -12.03 6.36
N ILE A 131 2.71 -11.70 5.38
CA ILE A 131 1.48 -10.94 5.61
C ILE A 131 0.51 -11.66 6.56
N LEU A 132 0.51 -12.99 6.58
CA LEU A 132 -0.43 -13.77 7.39
C LEU A 132 0.10 -14.13 8.78
N ASN A 133 1.42 -14.27 8.95
CA ASN A 133 2.01 -14.87 10.15
C ASN A 133 3.01 -13.99 10.88
N THR A 134 3.50 -12.91 10.27
CA THR A 134 4.48 -12.00 10.89
C THR A 134 3.76 -10.76 11.41
N ASP A 135 4.11 -10.28 12.62
CA ASP A 135 3.56 -9.02 13.12
C ASP A 135 4.02 -7.87 12.20
N PRO A 136 3.14 -6.95 11.78
CA PRO A 136 3.57 -5.87 10.90
C PRO A 136 4.72 -5.04 11.46
N GLY A 137 4.83 -4.85 12.78
CA GLY A 137 5.95 -4.13 13.38
C GLY A 137 7.31 -4.81 13.21
N GLU A 138 7.34 -6.11 12.89
CA GLU A 138 8.57 -6.85 12.58
C GLU A 138 8.93 -6.75 11.08
N LEU A 139 7.95 -6.47 10.20
CA LEU A 139 8.17 -6.30 8.75
C LEU A 139 8.73 -4.92 8.40
N TRP A 140 8.46 -3.93 9.24
CA TRP A 140 8.97 -2.58 9.08
C TRP A 140 9.24 -2.02 10.47
N ALA A 141 10.50 -2.05 10.87
CA ALA A 141 10.96 -1.26 12.00
C ALA A 141 11.14 0.17 11.46
N GLU A 142 10.22 1.07 11.80
CA GLU A 142 10.58 2.49 11.75
C GLU A 142 11.81 2.64 12.65
N GLU A 143 12.97 2.95 12.06
CA GLU A 143 14.02 3.55 12.85
C GLU A 143 13.41 4.83 13.41
N GLU A 144 13.17 4.85 14.73
CA GLU A 144 12.77 6.05 15.45
C GLU A 144 13.85 7.12 15.19
N GLU A 145 13.60 8.05 14.27
CA GLU A 145 14.28 9.35 14.22
C GLU A 145 13.57 10.37 15.12
#